data_AF-A0A7V1C2F9-F1
#
_entry.id   AF-A0A7V1C2F9-F1
#
_cell.length_a   1.000
_cell.length_b   1.000
_cell.length_c   1.000
_cell.angle_alpha   90.00
_cell.angle_beta   90.00
_cell.angle_gamma   90.00
#
_symmetry.space_group_name_H-M   'P 1'
#
loop_
_entity.id
_entity.type
_entity.pdbx_description
1 polymer ?
#
loop_
_entity_poly.entity_id
_entity_poly.type
_entity_poly.pdbx_seq_one_letter_code
_entity_poly.pdbx_strand_id
1 'polypeptide(L)'
;MWISVFMLRTRAKARKLKKEQTGRCEGRKPFGFYPGEAETLQRIKQLCRKPRGGKRLGPYQIARILNQESRPTRRGGPWRDSHINAILKRLGMKKG
;
A
#
# COMPACT_ATOMS: atom_id res chain seq x y z
N MET A 1 -51.50 -3.74 2.46
CA MET A 1 -50.70 -3.97 3.68
C MET A 1 -49.25 -3.75 3.33
N TRP A 2 -48.64 -2.68 3.86
CA TRP A 2 -47.34 -2.17 3.42
C TRP A 2 -46.22 -3.15 3.80
N ILE A 3 -45.44 -3.61 2.83
CA ILE A 3 -44.25 -4.42 3.11
C ILE A 3 -43.25 -3.50 3.81
N SER A 4 -43.01 -3.80 5.08
CA SER A 4 -42.14 -3.09 5.99
C SER A 4 -40.78 -2.82 5.37
N VAL A 5 -40.45 -1.54 5.18
CA VAL A 5 -39.06 -1.07 5.05
C VAL A 5 -38.44 -1.11 6.45
N PHE A 6 -38.22 -2.31 6.98
CA PHE A 6 -37.57 -2.50 8.27
C PHE A 6 -36.36 -3.42 8.07
N MET A 7 -35.17 -2.84 8.25
CA MET A 7 -33.87 -3.51 8.24
C MET A 7 -33.20 -3.80 6.88
N LEU A 8 -33.19 -2.83 5.96
CA LEU A 8 -31.98 -2.60 5.17
C LEU A 8 -31.09 -1.61 5.92
N ARG A 9 -30.36 -2.10 6.93
CA ARG A 9 -29.17 -1.43 7.46
C ARG A 9 -28.13 -1.46 6.34
N THR A 10 -28.28 -0.52 5.40
CA THR A 10 -27.63 -0.56 4.09
C THR A 10 -26.13 -0.74 4.24
N ARG A 11 -25.55 -1.71 3.53
CA ARG A 11 -24.09 -1.94 3.44
C ARG A 11 -23.30 -0.64 3.23
N ALA A 12 -23.90 0.35 2.59
CA ALA A 12 -23.36 1.69 2.41
C ALA A 12 -23.00 2.41 3.73
N LYS A 13 -23.79 2.27 4.79
CA LYS A 13 -23.51 2.92 6.09
C LYS A 13 -22.35 2.23 6.81
N ALA A 14 -22.28 0.90 6.74
CA ALA A 14 -21.14 0.12 7.25
C ALA A 14 -19.81 0.48 6.53
N ARG A 15 -19.87 0.74 5.22
CA ARG A 15 -18.74 1.24 4.40
C ARG A 15 -18.34 2.68 4.70
N LYS A 16 -19.20 3.50 5.29
CA LYS A 16 -18.80 4.84 5.74
C LYS A 16 -18.08 4.74 7.08
N LEU A 17 -18.66 3.99 8.02
CA LEU A 17 -18.09 3.79 9.35
C LEU A 17 -16.69 3.14 9.33
N LYS A 18 -16.47 2.07 8.55
CA LYS A 18 -15.13 1.48 8.43
C LYS A 18 -14.13 2.43 7.75
N LYS A 19 -14.59 3.31 6.83
CA LYS A 19 -13.75 4.29 6.14
C LYS A 19 -13.35 5.41 7.09
N GLU A 20 -14.24 5.82 7.98
CA GLU A 20 -13.96 6.79 9.04
C GLU A 20 -12.99 6.20 10.09
N GLN A 21 -13.16 4.93 10.48
CA GLN A 21 -12.31 4.29 11.49
C GLN A 21 -10.91 3.91 10.99
N THR A 22 -10.79 3.47 9.73
CA THR A 22 -9.52 2.95 9.17
C THR A 22 -8.98 3.74 7.98
N GLY A 23 -9.66 4.83 7.60
CA GLY A 23 -9.34 5.65 6.43
C GLY A 23 -9.77 5.09 5.08
N ARG A 24 -10.23 3.82 4.98
CA ARG A 24 -10.68 3.20 3.71
C ARG A 24 -11.80 2.17 3.91
N CYS A 25 -12.65 2.00 2.89
CA CYS A 25 -13.61 0.90 2.85
C CYS A 25 -13.51 0.04 1.60
N GLU A 26 -13.56 -1.28 1.85
CA GLU A 26 -13.83 -2.40 0.93
C GLU A 26 -13.10 -2.41 -0.43
N GLY A 27 -12.12 -1.55 -0.65
CA GLY A 27 -11.27 -1.54 -1.83
C GLY A 27 -10.05 -2.44 -1.70
N ARG A 28 -9.23 -2.49 -2.76
CA ARG A 28 -7.97 -3.23 -2.76
C ARG A 28 -7.05 -2.72 -1.65
N LYS A 29 -6.86 -3.54 -0.61
CA LYS A 29 -5.96 -3.20 0.50
C LYS A 29 -4.55 -2.95 -0.04
N PRO A 30 -3.90 -1.86 0.39
CA PRO A 30 -2.65 -1.45 -0.21
C PRO A 30 -1.50 -2.29 0.39
N PHE A 31 -0.37 -2.37 -0.31
CA PHE A 31 0.75 -3.23 0.13
C PHE A 31 1.26 -2.80 1.52
N GLY A 32 1.40 -3.76 2.42
CA GLY A 32 1.73 -3.57 3.85
C GLY A 32 0.54 -3.70 4.80
N PHE A 33 -0.64 -4.12 4.32
CA PHE A 33 -1.80 -4.38 5.18
C PHE A 33 -1.79 -5.81 5.75
N TYR A 34 -1.29 -6.78 4.99
CA TYR A 34 -1.30 -8.18 5.39
C TYR A 34 -0.05 -8.55 6.21
N PRO A 35 -0.16 -9.51 7.15
CA PRO A 35 1.01 -10.05 7.83
C PRO A 35 1.98 -10.62 6.78
N GLY A 36 3.28 -10.32 6.93
CA GLY A 36 4.33 -10.65 5.96
C GLY A 36 4.67 -9.56 4.94
N GLU A 37 3.77 -8.58 4.69
CA GLU A 37 4.08 -7.46 3.79
C GLU A 37 4.80 -6.30 4.50
N ALA A 38 4.74 -6.28 5.84
CA ALA A 38 5.30 -5.20 6.66
C ALA A 38 6.83 -5.13 6.57
N GLU A 39 7.53 -6.26 6.53
CA GLU A 39 8.99 -6.33 6.44
C GLU A 39 9.51 -5.74 5.13
N THR A 40 8.93 -6.16 4.02
CA THR A 40 9.27 -5.62 2.69
C THR A 40 8.94 -4.13 2.61
N LEU A 41 7.86 -3.69 3.24
CA LEU A 41 7.53 -2.26 3.32
C LEU A 41 8.54 -1.47 4.16
N GLN A 42 9.01 -2.02 5.28
CA GLN A 42 10.10 -1.40 6.05
C GLN A 42 11.39 -1.33 5.22
N ARG A 43 11.71 -2.38 4.47
CA ARG A 43 12.88 -2.40 3.56
C ARG A 43 12.79 -1.31 2.50
N ILE A 44 11.62 -1.14 1.87
CA ILE A 44 11.37 -0.04 0.92
C ILE A 44 11.62 1.33 1.58
N LYS A 45 11.13 1.52 2.81
CA LYS A 45 11.36 2.77 3.56
C LYS A 45 12.84 3.01 3.85
N GLN A 46 13.59 1.97 4.20
CA GLN A 46 15.03 2.06 4.44
C GLN A 46 15.77 2.47 3.15
N LEU A 47 15.48 1.85 2.02
CA LEU A 47 16.09 2.16 0.73
C LEU A 47 15.76 3.58 0.24
N CYS A 48 14.62 4.14 0.66
CA CYS A 48 14.25 5.52 0.35
C CYS A 48 14.88 6.59 1.24
N ARG A 49 15.52 6.20 2.36
CA ARG A 49 16.25 7.16 3.18
C ARG A 49 17.41 7.73 2.37
N LYS A 50 17.56 9.05 2.39
CA LYS A 50 18.65 9.73 1.69
C LYS A 50 19.97 9.34 2.39
N PRO A 51 20.94 8.74 1.70
CA PRO A 51 22.26 8.53 2.29
C PRO A 51 22.91 9.89 2.59
N ARG A 52 23.70 9.98 3.67
CA ARG A 52 24.42 11.22 4.02
C ARG A 52 25.31 11.62 2.84
N GLY A 53 25.12 12.82 2.31
CA GLY A 53 25.88 13.36 1.17
C GLY A 53 25.48 12.85 -0.23
N GLY A 54 24.51 11.93 -0.35
CA GLY A 54 24.16 11.31 -1.63
C GLY A 54 22.78 11.66 -2.20
N LYS A 55 22.52 11.21 -3.43
CA LYS A 55 21.19 11.27 -4.06
C LYS A 55 20.30 10.14 -3.52
N ARG A 56 18.99 10.40 -3.43
CA ARG A 56 18.00 9.38 -3.06
C ARG A 56 17.88 8.36 -4.19
N LEU A 57 17.77 7.08 -3.85
CA LEU A 57 17.56 6.01 -4.83
C LEU A 57 16.23 6.20 -5.56
N GLY A 58 16.27 6.00 -6.88
CA GLY A 58 15.09 6.04 -7.74
C GLY A 58 14.21 4.79 -7.58
N PRO A 59 12.92 4.85 -7.97
CA PRO A 59 12.00 3.72 -7.88
C PRO A 59 12.49 2.46 -8.60
N TYR A 60 13.14 2.64 -9.76
CA TYR A 60 13.73 1.55 -10.53
C TYR A 60 14.87 0.83 -9.78
N GLN A 61 15.77 1.60 -9.15
CA GLN A 61 16.89 1.05 -8.38
C GLN A 61 16.38 0.26 -7.17
N ILE A 62 15.37 0.78 -6.48
CA ILE A 62 14.73 0.10 -5.35
C ILE A 62 14.09 -1.21 -5.80
N ALA A 63 13.37 -1.22 -6.94
CA ALA A 63 12.78 -2.43 -7.48
C ALA A 63 13.83 -3.50 -7.83
N ARG A 64 14.97 -3.08 -8.41
CA ARG A 64 16.10 -3.98 -8.71
C ARG A 64 16.68 -4.61 -7.45
N ILE A 65 16.91 -3.82 -6.40
CA ILE A 65 17.42 -4.32 -5.11
C ILE A 65 16.44 -5.34 -4.50
N LEU A 66 15.13 -5.06 -4.50
CA LEU A 66 14.13 -5.97 -3.96
C LEU A 66 14.02 -7.28 -4.74
N ASN A 67 14.22 -7.24 -6.05
CA ASN A 67 14.27 -8.43 -6.90
C ASN A 67 15.53 -9.25 -6.64
N GLN A 68 16.69 -8.60 -6.42
CA GLN A 68 17.93 -9.27 -6.04
C GLN A 68 17.83 -9.91 -4.65
N GLU A 69 17.12 -9.28 -3.72
CA GLU A 69 16.80 -9.84 -2.40
C GLU A 69 15.71 -10.94 -2.46
N SER A 70 15.26 -11.33 -3.66
CA SER A 70 14.20 -12.33 -3.89
C SER A 70 12.92 -12.10 -3.08
N ARG A 71 12.60 -10.85 -2.75
CA ARG A 71 11.43 -10.53 -1.94
C ARG A 71 10.15 -10.64 -2.77
N PRO A 72 9.25 -11.59 -2.47
CA PRO A 72 8.05 -11.79 -3.29
C PRO A 72 7.12 -10.58 -3.19
N THR A 73 6.56 -10.17 -4.33
CA THR A 73 5.37 -9.31 -4.32
C THR A 73 4.16 -10.12 -3.85
N ARG A 74 3.04 -9.45 -3.55
CA ARG A 74 1.79 -10.10 -3.11
C ARG A 74 1.28 -11.23 -4.04
N ARG A 75 1.71 -11.25 -5.31
CA ARG A 75 1.38 -12.28 -6.30
C ARG A 75 2.58 -13.13 -6.72
N GLY A 76 3.71 -13.04 -6.01
CA GLY A 76 4.94 -13.79 -6.29
C GLY A 76 5.73 -13.32 -7.51
N GLY A 77 5.31 -12.25 -8.20
CA GLY A 77 6.04 -11.70 -9.35
C GLY A 77 7.14 -10.71 -8.95
N PRO A 78 7.99 -10.30 -9.92
CA PRO A 78 9.04 -9.32 -9.68
C PRO A 78 8.49 -7.93 -9.37
N TRP A 79 9.23 -7.17 -8.58
CA TRP A 79 9.02 -5.74 -8.36
C TRP A 79 9.27 -4.96 -9.64
N ARG A 80 8.28 -4.13 -9.99
CA ARG A 80 8.39 -3.10 -11.03
C ARG A 80 8.53 -1.74 -10.37
N ASP A 81 9.14 -0.81 -11.09
CA ASP A 81 9.27 0.59 -10.72
C ASP A 81 7.91 1.25 -10.40
N SER A 82 6.87 0.92 -11.16
CA SER A 82 5.51 1.42 -10.97
C SER A 82 4.90 1.04 -9.62
N HIS A 83 5.15 -0.19 -9.15
CA HIS A 83 4.71 -0.66 -7.83
C HIS A 83 5.38 0.15 -6.71
N ILE A 84 6.69 0.38 -6.81
CA ILE A 84 7.44 1.18 -5.84
C ILE A 84 6.96 2.63 -5.87
N ASN A 85 6.82 3.23 -7.05
CA ASN A 85 6.34 4.60 -7.20
C ASN A 85 4.96 4.81 -6.55
N ALA A 86 4.03 3.86 -6.72
CA ALA A 86 2.72 3.90 -6.07
C ALA A 86 2.82 3.83 -4.53
N ILE A 87 3.71 3.00 -3.99
CA ILE A 87 3.96 2.90 -2.54
C ILE A 87 4.59 4.20 -2.02
N LEU A 88 5.57 4.77 -2.73
CA LEU A 88 6.26 5.99 -2.31
C LEU A 88 5.38 7.23 -2.35
N LYS A 89 4.53 7.37 -3.38
CA LYS A 89 3.51 8.43 -3.43
C LYS A 89 2.56 8.34 -2.24
N ARG A 90 2.11 7.12 -1.90
CA ARG A 90 1.24 6.88 -0.73
C ARG A 90 1.92 7.24 0.60
N LEU A 91 3.22 6.99 0.71
CA LEU A 91 4.01 7.31 1.90
C LEU A 91 4.44 8.79 1.98
N GLY A 92 4.10 9.62 0.98
CA GLY A 92 4.52 11.03 0.93
C GLY A 92 6.02 11.23 0.76
N MET A 93 6.77 10.19 0.37
CA MET A 93 8.25 10.25 0.30
C MET A 93 8.77 10.82 -1.02
N LYS A 94 7.90 10.98 -2.02
CA LYS A 94 8.23 11.61 -3.29
C LYS A 94 7.69 13.04 -3.28
N LYS A 95 8.59 14.04 -3.38
CA LYS A 95 8.18 15.39 -3.79
C LYS A 95 7.86 15.33 -5.28
N GLY A 96 6.69 15.86 -5.65
CA GLY A 96 6.40 16.20 -7.05
C GLY A 96 7.41 17.18 -7.57
#